data_AF-A0A803MT10-F1
#
_entry.id   AF-A0A803MT10-F1
#
_cell.length_a   1.000
_cell.length_b   1.000
_cell.length_c   1.000
_cell.angle_alpha   90.00
_cell.angle_beta   90.00
_cell.angle_gamma   90.00
#
_symmetry.space_group_name_H-M   'P 1'
#
loop_
_entity.id
_entity.type
_entity.pdbx_description
1 polymer ?
#
loop_
_entity_poly.entity_id
_entity_poly.type
_entity_poly.pdbx_seq_one_letter_code
_entity_poly.pdbx_strand_id
1 'polypeptide(L)'
;MEFDSVEDAWNFLLQYEGKMGFNVRKNYENRGKDGQVHDFVSEHNHVLHPPKTSHLLSSQRKISEIQAIDIELVDDSKIRPRAAHEFIGAHVGGSSNLGYTHQDHKNYLR
;
A
#
# COMPACT_ATOMS: atom_id res chain seq x y z
N MET A 1 -15.37 17.73 -8.17
CA MET A 1 -14.73 16.73 -9.05
C MET A 1 -15.76 15.65 -9.26
N GLU A 2 -16.08 15.31 -10.50
CA GLU A 2 -17.12 14.34 -10.83
C GLU A 2 -16.48 13.08 -11.42
N PHE A 3 -17.03 11.91 -11.11
CA PHE A 3 -16.55 10.62 -11.59
C PHE A 3 -17.71 9.81 -12.17
N ASP A 4 -17.43 9.08 -13.24
CA ASP A 4 -18.43 8.24 -13.93
C ASP A 4 -18.77 6.96 -13.15
N SER A 5 -17.90 6.56 -12.21
CA SER A 5 -18.14 5.40 -11.33
C SER A 5 -17.48 5.54 -9.96
N VAL A 6 -17.97 4.74 -9.01
CA VAL A 6 -17.36 4.59 -7.67
C VAL A 6 -15.93 4.03 -7.78
N GLU A 7 -15.67 3.19 -8.78
CA GLU A 7 -14.36 2.58 -9.01
C GLU A 7 -13.35 3.64 -9.49
N ASP A 8 -13.76 4.52 -10.40
CA ASP A 8 -12.91 5.62 -10.88
C ASP A 8 -12.59 6.61 -9.76
N ALA A 9 -13.60 6.95 -8.95
CA ALA A 9 -13.41 7.77 -7.76
C ALA A 9 -12.43 7.10 -6.77
N TRP A 10 -12.56 5.79 -6.56
CA TRP A 10 -11.70 5.04 -5.66
C TRP A 10 -10.26 4.98 -6.15
N ASN A 11 -10.04 4.67 -7.44
CA ASN A 11 -8.70 4.64 -8.03
C ASN A 11 -8.03 6.01 -8.01
N PHE A 12 -8.79 7.08 -8.27
CA PHE A 12 -8.30 8.44 -8.10
C PHE A 12 -7.85 8.70 -6.66
N LEU A 13 -8.67 8.35 -5.66
CA LEU A 13 -8.35 8.54 -4.25
C LEU A 13 -7.12 7.73 -3.82
N LEU A 14 -6.98 6.48 -4.26
CA LEU A 14 -5.79 5.65 -4.02
C LEU A 14 -4.52 6.25 -4.64
N GLN A 15 -4.62 6.91 -5.78
CA GLN A 15 -3.46 7.59 -6.37
C GLN A 15 -3.15 8.90 -5.64
N TYR A 16 -4.18 9.67 -5.28
CA TYR A 16 -4.06 10.93 -4.57
C TYR A 16 -3.46 10.76 -3.17
N GLU A 17 -3.95 9.78 -2.40
CA GLU A 17 -3.46 9.50 -1.04
C GLU A 17 -1.97 9.14 -1.04
N GLY A 18 -1.52 8.35 -2.04
CA GLY A 18 -0.13 7.89 -2.14
C GLY A 18 0.81 9.03 -2.48
N LYS A 19 0.33 9.99 -3.28
CA LYS A 19 1.05 11.24 -3.58
C LYS A 19 1.11 12.17 -2.37
N MET A 20 0.03 12.25 -1.61
CA MET A 20 -0.10 13.20 -0.49
C MET A 20 0.42 12.64 0.84
N GLY A 21 0.54 11.32 1.00
CA GLY A 21 1.08 10.69 2.20
C GLY A 21 0.04 10.37 3.27
N PHE A 22 -1.16 9.94 2.90
CA PHE A 22 -2.17 9.47 3.86
C PHE A 22 -2.85 8.17 3.39
N ASN A 23 -3.64 7.54 4.25
CA ASN A 23 -4.49 6.42 3.87
C ASN A 23 -5.94 6.87 3.85
N VAL A 24 -6.63 6.56 2.76
CA VAL A 24 -8.09 6.58 2.62
C VAL A 24 -8.62 5.23 3.07
N ARG A 25 -9.76 5.24 3.74
CA ARG A 25 -10.51 4.03 4.08
C ARG A 25 -11.93 4.17 3.55
N LYS A 26 -12.41 3.15 2.87
CA LYS A 26 -13.81 3.06 2.43
C LYS A 26 -14.65 2.54 3.59
N ASN A 27 -15.48 3.41 4.20
CA ASN A 27 -16.33 3.04 5.34
C ASN A 27 -17.78 2.74 4.95
N TYR A 28 -18.36 3.49 4.00
CA TYR A 28 -19.71 3.29 3.49
C TYR A 28 -19.87 3.91 2.09
N GLU A 29 -20.84 3.41 1.31
CA GLU A 29 -21.22 3.97 0.01
C GLU A 29 -22.52 4.75 0.15
N ASN A 30 -22.46 6.07 0.07
CA ASN A 30 -23.67 6.89 -0.12
C ASN A 30 -23.76 7.25 -1.59
N ARG A 31 -24.68 6.61 -2.32
CA ARG A 31 -25.00 6.97 -3.70
C ARG A 31 -26.03 8.08 -3.67
N GLY A 32 -25.72 9.21 -4.30
CA GLY A 32 -26.74 10.23 -4.60
C GLY A 32 -27.87 9.63 -5.44
N LYS A 33 -29.00 10.33 -5.56
CA LYS A 33 -30.12 9.89 -6.44
C LYS A 33 -29.70 9.75 -7.91
N ASP A 34 -28.62 10.43 -8.28
CA ASP A 34 -27.94 10.44 -9.58
C ASP A 34 -26.80 9.41 -9.68
N GLY A 35 -26.48 8.68 -8.60
CA GLY A 35 -25.37 7.74 -8.54
C GLY A 35 -24.00 8.39 -8.38
N GLN A 36 -23.93 9.73 -8.23
CA GLN A 36 -22.68 10.48 -8.16
C GLN A 36 -22.15 10.58 -6.71
N VAL A 37 -20.83 10.75 -6.58
CA VAL A 37 -20.10 10.96 -5.31
C VAL A 37 -19.74 12.43 -5.20
N HIS A 38 -20.26 13.12 -4.17
CA HIS A 38 -20.25 14.59 -4.13
C HIS A 38 -19.25 15.22 -3.14
N ASP A 39 -18.83 14.51 -2.07
CA ASP A 39 -18.06 15.11 -0.97
C ASP A 39 -16.67 14.49 -0.78
N PHE A 40 -15.64 15.34 -0.73
CA PHE A 40 -14.27 14.99 -0.34
C PHE A 40 -13.72 16.04 0.64
N VAL A 41 -13.31 15.61 1.83
CA VAL A 41 -12.67 16.46 2.84
C VAL A 41 -11.18 16.14 2.88
N SER A 42 -10.35 17.09 2.45
CA SER A 42 -8.89 16.94 2.39
C SER A 42 -8.15 17.37 3.66
N GLU A 43 -8.88 17.81 4.68
CA GLU A 43 -8.30 18.30 5.92
C GLU A 43 -7.88 17.12 6.80
N HIS A 44 -6.61 17.12 7.21
CA HIS A 44 -6.06 16.09 8.06
C HIS A 44 -5.78 16.66 9.45
N ASN A 45 -6.11 15.87 10.48
CA ASN A 45 -5.81 16.20 11.88
C ASN A 45 -4.44 15.67 12.34
N HIS A 46 -3.61 15.19 11.42
CA HIS A 46 -2.30 14.64 11.68
C HIS A 46 -1.31 15.05 10.59
N VAL A 47 -0.01 14.93 10.90
CA VAL A 47 1.06 15.14 9.92
C VAL A 47 0.99 14.05 8.85
N LEU A 48 1.10 14.45 7.59
CA LEU A 48 1.14 13.53 6.45
C LEU A 48 2.47 12.80 6.39
N HIS A 49 2.45 11.56 5.90
CA HIS A 49 3.68 10.82 5.65
C HIS A 49 4.53 11.52 4.57
N PRO A 50 5.86 11.55 4.73
CA PRO A 50 6.74 12.01 3.66
C PRO A 50 6.52 11.17 2.40
N PRO A 51 6.56 11.78 1.19
CA PRO A 51 6.42 11.04 -0.08
C PRO A 51 7.43 9.89 -0.22
N LYS A 52 8.64 10.03 0.34
CA LYS A 52 9.65 8.95 0.37
C LYS A 52 9.15 7.68 1.07
N THR A 53 8.17 7.78 1.96
CA THR A 53 7.62 6.64 2.74
C THR A 53 6.20 6.28 2.34
N SER A 54 5.62 6.91 1.33
CA SER A 54 4.22 6.65 0.95
C SER A 54 4.00 5.22 0.45
N HIS A 55 5.02 4.61 -0.17
CA HIS A 55 5.00 3.19 -0.57
C HIS A 55 4.86 2.20 0.62
N LEU A 56 5.04 2.67 1.87
CA LEU A 56 4.83 1.87 3.09
C LEU A 56 3.43 2.06 3.71
N LEU A 57 2.62 2.97 3.16
CA LEU A 57 1.21 3.14 3.55
C LEU A 57 0.43 1.87 3.25
N SER A 58 -0.53 1.51 4.09
CA SER A 58 -1.17 0.20 4.03
C SER A 58 -1.88 -0.11 2.73
N SER A 59 -2.43 0.91 2.08
CA SER A 59 -3.07 0.81 0.76
C SER A 59 -2.06 0.80 -0.40
N GLN A 60 -0.83 1.26 -0.16
CA GLN A 60 0.23 1.35 -1.15
C GLN A 60 1.22 0.17 -1.07
N ARG A 61 1.23 -0.56 0.05
CA ARG A 61 2.12 -1.73 0.23
C ARG A 61 1.76 -2.84 -0.75
N LYS A 62 2.76 -3.32 -1.48
CA LYS A 62 2.64 -4.40 -2.45
C LYS A 62 3.90 -5.25 -2.43
N ILE A 63 3.73 -6.57 -2.44
CA ILE A 63 4.79 -7.53 -2.73
C ILE A 63 4.76 -7.74 -4.25
N SER A 64 5.85 -7.41 -4.94
CA SER A 64 5.94 -7.69 -6.37
C SER A 64 6.10 -9.19 -6.62
N GLU A 65 5.79 -9.65 -7.84
CA GLU A 65 5.97 -11.07 -8.20
C GLU A 65 7.41 -11.54 -8.01
N ILE A 66 8.39 -10.69 -8.36
CA ILE A 66 9.81 -10.99 -8.16
C ILE A 66 10.13 -11.13 -6.67
N GLN A 67 9.62 -10.22 -5.83
CA GLN A 67 9.81 -10.30 -4.38
C GLN A 67 9.11 -11.52 -3.78
N ALA A 68 7.96 -11.92 -4.32
CA ALA A 68 7.25 -13.13 -3.91
C ALA A 68 8.09 -14.39 -4.19
N ILE A 69 8.68 -14.50 -5.38
CA ILE A 69 9.61 -15.58 -5.73
C ILE A 69 10.81 -15.61 -4.77
N ASP A 70 11.40 -14.46 -4.48
CA ASP A 70 12.51 -14.36 -3.53
C ASP A 70 12.10 -14.84 -2.12
N ILE A 71 10.89 -14.47 -1.68
CA ILE A 71 10.32 -14.89 -0.38
C ILE A 71 10.14 -16.41 -0.32
N GLU A 72 9.65 -17.04 -1.39
CA GLU A 72 9.47 -18.50 -1.46
C GLU A 72 10.83 -19.21 -1.44
N LEU A 73 11.80 -18.72 -2.23
CA LEU A 73 13.14 -19.32 -2.31
C LEU A 73 13.88 -19.31 -0.96
N VAL A 74 13.80 -18.20 -0.22
CA VAL A 74 14.45 -18.10 1.09
C VAL A 74 13.72 -18.93 2.17
N ASP A 75 12.40 -19.11 2.07
CA ASP A 75 11.63 -19.99 2.95
C ASP A 75 11.94 -21.48 2.71
N ASP A 76 12.07 -21.89 1.45
CA ASP A 76 12.54 -23.23 1.07
C ASP A 76 13.93 -23.52 1.63
N SER A 77 14.78 -22.49 1.66
CA SER A 77 16.12 -22.52 2.26
C SER A 77 16.12 -22.48 3.80
N LYS A 78 14.93 -22.49 4.43
CA LYS A 78 14.73 -22.45 5.90
C LYS A 78 15.34 -21.23 6.58
N ILE A 79 15.46 -20.14 5.84
CA ILE A 79 15.89 -18.85 6.40
C ILE A 79 14.72 -18.27 7.21
N ARG A 80 15.00 -17.81 8.43
CA ARG A 80 13.97 -17.23 9.28
C ARG A 80 13.40 -15.95 8.63
N PRO A 81 12.09 -15.67 8.70
CA PRO A 81 11.45 -14.54 8.01
C PRO A 81 12.10 -13.18 8.23
N ARG A 82 12.66 -12.93 9.43
CA ARG A 82 13.39 -11.70 9.73
C ARG A 82 14.68 -11.58 8.91
N ALA A 83 15.48 -12.63 8.88
CA ALA A 83 16.72 -12.67 8.12
C ALA A 83 16.44 -12.65 6.61
N ALA A 84 15.36 -13.32 6.18
CA ALA A 84 14.87 -13.27 4.80
C ALA A 84 14.49 -11.85 4.36
N HIS A 85 13.70 -11.13 5.17
CA HIS A 85 13.34 -9.73 4.88
C HIS A 85 14.56 -8.81 4.83
N GLU A 86 15.53 -8.97 5.75
CA GLU A 86 16.78 -8.21 5.73
C GLU A 86 17.62 -8.54 4.49
N PHE A 87 17.70 -9.81 4.08
CA PHE A 87 18.40 -10.25 2.88
C PHE A 87 17.81 -9.67 1.60
N ILE A 88 16.49 -9.79 1.41
CA ILE A 88 15.80 -9.26 0.22
C ILE A 88 15.91 -7.73 0.21
N GLY A 89 15.77 -7.09 1.38
CA GLY A 89 16.02 -5.66 1.54
C GLY A 89 17.43 -5.28 1.07
N ALA A 90 18.46 -6.01 1.48
CA ALA A 90 19.83 -5.76 1.02
C ALA A 90 19.98 -5.93 -0.50
N HIS A 91 19.32 -6.93 -1.11
CA HIS A 91 19.34 -7.16 -2.56
C HIS A 91 18.80 -5.97 -3.36
N VAL A 92 17.76 -5.29 -2.84
CA VAL A 92 17.18 -4.09 -3.47
C VAL A 92 17.80 -2.78 -2.98
N GLY A 93 18.94 -2.81 -2.28
CA GLY A 93 19.67 -1.62 -1.81
C GLY A 93 19.14 -1.01 -0.51
N GLY A 94 18.35 -1.75 0.25
CA GLY A 94 17.85 -1.39 1.57
C GLY A 94 16.37 -1.71 1.74
N SER A 95 15.93 -1.92 2.98
CA SER A 95 14.51 -2.18 3.30
C SER A 95 13.56 -1.04 2.92
N SER A 96 14.06 0.20 2.80
CA SER A 96 13.27 1.33 2.31
C SER A 96 12.95 1.27 0.82
N ASN A 97 13.55 0.33 0.08
CA ASN A 97 13.24 0.09 -1.32
C ASN A 97 12.28 -1.10 -1.48
N LEU A 98 11.89 -1.75 -0.38
CA LEU A 98 10.84 -2.76 -0.39
C LEU A 98 9.48 -2.06 -0.39
N GLY A 99 8.58 -2.55 -1.24
CA GLY A 99 7.17 -2.11 -1.26
C GLY A 99 6.34 -2.68 -0.12
N TYR A 100 6.94 -3.40 0.83
CA TYR A 100 6.24 -4.15 1.87
C TYR A 100 7.04 -4.17 3.17
N THR A 101 6.35 -4.48 4.27
CA THR A 101 6.96 -4.60 5.60
C THR A 101 7.27 -6.05 5.95
N HIS A 102 8.09 -6.23 6.98
CA HIS A 102 8.31 -7.55 7.57
C HIS A 102 7.02 -8.25 8.03
N GLN A 103 5.96 -7.51 8.39
CA GLN A 103 4.68 -8.12 8.72
C GLN A 103 3.96 -8.64 7.47
N ASP A 104 4.01 -7.91 6.36
CA ASP A 104 3.44 -8.36 5.09
C ASP A 104 4.16 -9.61 4.58
N HIS A 105 5.50 -9.65 4.70
CA HIS A 105 6.31 -10.85 4.41
C HIS A 105 5.78 -12.07 5.20
N LYS A 106 5.59 -11.92 6.51
CA LYS A 106 5.07 -13.00 7.35
C LYS A 106 3.65 -13.41 6.98
N ASN A 107 2.83 -12.47 6.54
CA ASN A 107 1.46 -12.74 6.13
C ASN A 107 1.40 -13.46 4.78
N TYR A 108 2.37 -13.24 3.89
CA TYR A 108 2.47 -13.92 2.60
C TYR A 108 2.71 -15.43 2.75
N LEU A 109 3.56 -15.84 3.71
CA LEU A 109 3.92 -17.23 3.96
C LEU A 109 2.90 -18.01 4.85
N ARG A 110 1.76 -17.40 5.18
CA ARG A 110 0.69 -18.05 5.98
C ARG A 110 -0.39 -18.62 5.09
#